data_AF-A0A519VGY6-F1
#
_entry.id   AF-A0A519VGY6-F1
#
_cell.length_a   1.000
_cell.length_b   1.000
_cell.length_c   1.000
_cell.angle_alpha   90.00
_cell.angle_beta   90.00
_cell.angle_gamma   90.00
#
_symmetry.space_group_name_H-M   'P 1'
#
loop_
_entity.id
_entity.type
_entity.pdbx_description
1 polymer ?
#
loop_
_entity_poly.entity_id
_entity_poly.type
_entity_poly.pdbx_seq_one_letter_code
_entity_poly.pdbx_strand_id
1 'polypeptide(L)'
;MLISLLIYLFYRTSKTVINEIIIRVISLDVYTNLKLSIIEAMPLNDVAIYSLPEGLWILCITLTSRPYYIRFKNRNFDCVFIPIIFCLSLELFQLFGLTNGRFDLMDIGISIIFWILGCYIFTDRLEKQEIFSVPISKKIVCLGSYFIVYLAHVLK
;
A
#
# COMPACT_ATOMS: atom_id res chain seq x y z
N MET A 1 3.92 -3.98 -5.43
CA MET A 1 3.52 -2.61 -5.80
C MET A 1 2.88 -2.50 -7.18
N LEU A 2 3.54 -2.95 -8.27
CA LEU A 2 2.97 -2.81 -9.63
C LEU A 2 1.61 -3.48 -9.81
N ILE A 3 1.42 -4.66 -9.24
CA ILE A 3 0.12 -5.36 -9.28
C ILE A 3 -0.97 -4.53 -8.59
N SER A 4 -0.71 -4.01 -7.39
CA SER A 4 -1.64 -3.10 -6.70
C SER A 4 -1.98 -1.88 -7.57
N LEU A 5 -0.98 -1.27 -8.20
CA LEU A 5 -1.17 -0.13 -9.09
C LEU A 5 -2.09 -0.48 -10.27
N LEU A 6 -1.88 -1.60 -10.95
CA LEU A 6 -2.73 -2.04 -12.06
C LEU A 6 -4.18 -2.26 -11.60
N ILE A 7 -4.38 -2.85 -10.42
CA ILE A 7 -5.71 -3.04 -9.85
C ILE A 7 -6.38 -1.68 -9.59
N TYR A 8 -5.65 -0.72 -9.01
CA TYR A 8 -6.14 0.63 -8.79
C TYR A 8 -6.46 1.38 -10.09
N LEU A 9 -5.66 1.17 -11.14
CA LEU A 9 -5.84 1.83 -12.43
C LEU A 9 -7.08 1.35 -13.16
N PHE A 10 -7.29 0.04 -13.20
CA PHE A 10 -8.31 -0.54 -14.08
C PHE A 10 -9.56 -1.01 -13.35
N TYR A 11 -9.50 -1.36 -12.07
CA TYR A 11 -10.65 -1.97 -11.39
C TYR A 11 -11.28 -1.06 -10.32
N ARG A 12 -10.56 -0.03 -9.85
CA ARG A 12 -11.07 0.95 -8.87
C ARG A 12 -11.66 2.18 -9.55
N THR A 13 -12.24 3.08 -8.74
CA THR A 13 -12.84 4.34 -9.22
C THR A 13 -11.83 5.20 -9.99
N SER A 14 -12.28 5.90 -11.03
CA SER A 14 -11.46 6.83 -11.82
C SER A 14 -11.07 8.09 -11.03
N LYS A 15 -11.69 8.33 -9.87
CA LYS A 15 -11.43 9.50 -9.02
C LYS A 15 -10.19 9.38 -8.14
N THR A 16 -9.39 8.33 -8.28
CA THR A 16 -8.11 8.25 -7.55
C THR A 16 -7.11 9.23 -8.16
N VAL A 17 -6.21 9.77 -7.34
CA VAL A 17 -5.16 10.71 -7.81
C VAL A 17 -4.39 10.14 -9.00
N ILE A 18 -4.05 8.85 -8.96
CA ILE A 18 -3.32 8.21 -10.05
C ILE A 18 -4.13 8.12 -11.35
N ASN A 19 -5.43 7.84 -11.27
CA ASN A 19 -6.29 7.76 -12.45
C ASN A 19 -6.44 9.13 -13.09
N GLU A 20 -6.62 10.19 -12.30
CA GLU A 20 -6.64 11.57 -12.81
C GLU A 20 -5.33 11.96 -13.52
N ILE A 21 -4.18 11.55 -12.99
CA ILE A 21 -2.88 11.78 -13.64
C ILE A 21 -2.85 11.09 -15.01
N ILE A 22 -3.25 9.81 -15.08
CA ILE A 22 -3.24 9.07 -16.36
C ILE A 22 -4.25 9.66 -17.34
N ILE A 23 -5.47 9.97 -16.89
CA ILE A 23 -6.52 10.58 -17.70
C ILE A 23 -6.04 11.90 -18.34
N ARG A 24 -5.28 12.72 -17.60
CA ARG A 24 -4.68 13.96 -18.15
C ARG A 24 -3.62 13.70 -19.23
N VAL A 25 -2.96 12.54 -19.22
CA VAL A 25 -1.94 12.17 -20.20
C VAL A 25 -2.55 11.57 -21.47
N ILE A 26 -3.55 10.68 -21.33
CA ILE A 26 -4.09 9.90 -22.47
C ILE A 26 -5.51 10.28 -22.89
N SER A 27 -6.16 11.21 -22.20
CA SER A 27 -7.59 11.56 -22.29
C SER A 27 -8.56 10.57 -21.64
N LEU A 28 -9.74 11.06 -21.25
CA LEU A 28 -10.77 10.29 -20.55
C LEU A 28 -11.38 9.18 -21.42
N ASP A 29 -11.59 9.44 -22.71
CA ASP A 29 -12.23 8.49 -23.62
C ASP A 29 -11.34 7.27 -23.86
N VAL A 30 -10.04 7.51 -24.12
CA VAL A 30 -9.04 6.45 -24.28
C VAL A 30 -8.90 5.64 -22.99
N TYR A 31 -8.83 6.31 -21.84
CA TYR A 31 -8.75 5.64 -20.54
C TYR A 31 -9.97 4.76 -20.27
N THR A 32 -11.18 5.26 -20.54
CA THR A 32 -12.43 4.51 -20.31
C THR A 32 -12.51 3.28 -21.20
N ASN A 33 -12.19 3.41 -22.49
CA ASN A 33 -12.17 2.29 -23.42
C ASN A 33 -11.14 1.23 -23.01
N LEU A 34 -9.91 1.66 -22.66
CA LEU A 34 -8.86 0.76 -22.19
C LEU A 34 -9.28 0.01 -20.93
N LYS A 35 -9.88 0.72 -19.98
CA LYS A 35 -10.40 0.15 -18.73
C LYS A 35 -11.45 -0.92 -19.00
N LEU A 36 -12.42 -0.64 -19.87
CA LEU A 36 -13.46 -1.61 -20.24
C LEU A 36 -12.85 -2.86 -20.90
N SER A 37 -11.95 -2.70 -21.86
CA SER A 37 -11.29 -3.82 -22.52
C SER A 37 -10.51 -4.72 -21.54
N ILE A 38 -9.85 -4.14 -20.53
CA ILE A 38 -9.11 -4.90 -19.51
C ILE A 38 -10.06 -5.65 -18.57
N ILE A 39 -11.12 -4.98 -18.10
CA ILE A 39 -12.11 -5.62 -17.22
C ILE A 39 -12.80 -6.79 -17.92
N GLU A 40 -13.15 -6.65 -19.19
CA GLU A 40 -13.76 -7.71 -20.00
C GLU A 40 -12.80 -8.88 -20.24
N ALA A 41 -11.53 -8.60 -20.53
CA ALA A 41 -10.52 -9.64 -20.77
C ALA A 41 -10.12 -10.39 -19.49
N MET A 42 -10.16 -9.73 -18.32
CA MET A 42 -9.75 -10.30 -17.05
C MET A 42 -10.69 -9.83 -15.92
N PRO A 43 -11.84 -10.47 -15.73
CA PRO A 43 -12.71 -10.17 -14.60
C PRO A 43 -12.04 -10.63 -13.29
N LEU A 44 -11.92 -9.71 -12.33
CA LEU A 44 -11.41 -10.01 -11.00
C LEU A 44 -12.55 -10.09 -9.99
N ASN A 45 -12.37 -10.88 -8.94
CA ASN A 45 -13.32 -10.95 -7.84
C ASN A 45 -13.17 -9.73 -6.89
N ASP A 46 -14.18 -9.49 -6.07
CA ASP A 46 -14.19 -8.33 -5.17
C ASP A 46 -13.00 -8.33 -4.21
N VAL A 47 -12.61 -9.48 -3.64
CA VAL A 47 -11.46 -9.54 -2.73
C VAL A 47 -10.16 -9.10 -3.40
N ALA A 48 -9.95 -9.48 -4.66
CA ALA A 48 -8.78 -9.07 -5.44
C ALA A 48 -8.82 -7.59 -5.80
N ILE A 49 -10.00 -7.00 -5.97
CA ILE A 49 -10.16 -5.58 -6.32
C ILE A 49 -10.02 -4.68 -5.08
N TYR A 50 -10.65 -5.08 -3.97
CA TYR A 50 -10.82 -4.23 -2.79
C TYR A 50 -9.71 -4.45 -1.75
N SER A 51 -9.34 -5.70 -1.44
CA SER A 51 -8.46 -6.00 -0.30
C SER A 51 -7.04 -6.41 -0.67
N LEU A 52 -6.86 -7.11 -1.80
CA LEU A 52 -5.54 -7.55 -2.25
C LEU A 52 -4.53 -6.39 -2.46
N PRO A 53 -4.92 -5.23 -3.04
CA PRO A 53 -3.98 -4.12 -3.23
C PRO A 53 -3.38 -3.62 -1.91
N GLU A 54 -4.17 -3.62 -0.84
CA GLU A 54 -3.74 -3.23 0.51
C GLU A 54 -2.75 -4.24 1.09
N GLY A 55 -3.08 -5.54 1.07
CA GLY A 55 -2.16 -6.58 1.55
C GLY A 55 -0.82 -6.54 0.81
N LEU A 56 -0.84 -6.43 -0.52
CA LEU A 56 0.37 -6.30 -1.34
C LEU A 56 1.19 -5.07 -0.97
N TRP A 57 0.54 -3.96 -0.63
CA TRP A 57 1.21 -2.75 -0.21
C TRP A 57 1.84 -2.92 1.19
N ILE A 58 1.13 -3.51 2.15
CA ILE A 58 1.67 -3.86 3.46
C ILE A 58 2.88 -4.78 3.33
N LEU A 59 2.83 -5.81 2.50
CA LEU A 59 3.98 -6.67 2.22
C LEU A 59 5.17 -5.87 1.68
N CYS A 60 4.94 -5.03 0.67
CA CYS A 60 6.02 -4.24 0.07
C CYS A 60 6.67 -3.31 1.09
N ILE A 61 5.87 -2.57 1.87
CA ILE A 61 6.45 -1.70 2.90
C ILE A 61 7.19 -2.54 3.94
N THR A 62 6.59 -3.63 4.41
CA THR A 62 7.20 -4.51 5.43
C THR A 62 8.59 -4.97 4.98
N LEU A 63 8.73 -5.40 3.73
CA LEU A 63 10.01 -5.78 3.15
C LEU A 63 11.00 -4.61 3.08
N THR A 64 10.55 -3.42 2.66
CA THR A 64 11.43 -2.24 2.61
C THR A 64 11.81 -1.68 3.98
N SER A 65 10.97 -1.87 4.99
CA SER A 65 11.16 -1.39 6.37
C SER A 65 11.96 -2.36 7.23
N ARG A 66 12.00 -3.63 6.84
CA ARG A 66 12.71 -4.73 7.53
C ARG A 66 14.16 -4.47 7.95
N PRO A 67 15.03 -3.87 7.12
CA PRO A 67 16.41 -3.63 7.52
C PRO A 67 16.56 -2.46 8.50
N TYR A 68 15.47 -1.78 8.89
CA TYR A 68 15.53 -0.54 9.63
C TYR A 68 14.90 -0.61 11.02
N TYR A 69 15.51 0.11 11.95
CA TYR A 69 14.88 0.44 13.24
C TYR A 69 14.97 1.95 13.49
N ILE A 70 14.06 2.44 14.34
CA ILE A 70 14.10 3.79 14.89
C ILE A 70 14.57 3.67 16.33
N ARG A 71 15.63 4.39 16.68
CA ARG A 71 16.06 4.51 18.07
C ARG A 71 15.30 5.64 18.74
N PHE A 72 14.59 5.34 19.81
CA PHE A 72 13.95 6.35 20.65
C PHE A 72 14.36 6.14 22.11
N LYS A 73 15.13 7.11 22.63
CA LYS A 73 15.82 7.01 23.92
C LYS A 73 16.69 5.73 23.97
N ASN A 74 16.41 4.83 24.90
CA ASN A 74 17.17 3.60 25.13
C ASN A 74 16.49 2.35 24.53
N ARG A 75 15.57 2.53 23.58
CA ARG A 75 14.83 1.43 22.94
C ARG A 75 14.93 1.52 21.42
N ASN A 76 15.06 0.36 20.78
CA ASN A 76 15.03 0.23 19.33
C ASN A 76 13.65 -0.30 18.91
N PHE A 77 12.96 0.46 18.06
CA PHE A 77 11.67 0.09 17.51
C PHE A 77 11.87 -0.38 16.07
N ASP A 78 11.48 -1.62 15.80
CA ASP A 78 11.58 -2.18 14.45
C ASP A 78 10.57 -1.51 13.50
N CYS A 79 11.05 -1.04 12.35
CA CYS A 79 10.19 -0.38 11.37
C CYS A 79 9.19 -1.35 10.72
N VAL A 80 9.42 -2.66 10.85
CA VAL A 80 8.51 -3.73 10.40
C VAL A 80 7.10 -3.61 10.97
N PHE A 81 6.93 -3.01 12.14
CA PHE A 81 5.61 -2.84 12.76
C PHE A 81 4.85 -1.61 12.25
N ILE A 82 5.53 -0.65 11.62
CA ILE A 82 4.90 0.60 11.17
C ILE A 82 3.78 0.34 10.14
N PRO A 83 3.92 -0.53 9.12
CA PRO A 83 2.87 -0.77 8.13
C PRO A 83 1.59 -1.28 8.77
N ILE A 84 1.70 -2.28 9.66
CA ILE A 84 0.53 -2.87 10.30
C ILE A 84 -0.12 -1.92 11.31
N ILE A 85 0.67 -1.16 12.08
CA ILE A 85 0.15 -0.12 12.97
C ILE A 85 -0.62 0.93 12.16
N PHE A 86 -0.08 1.34 11.00
CA PHE A 86 -0.71 2.32 10.14
C PHE A 86 -2.05 1.82 9.58
N CYS A 87 -2.08 0.62 9.00
CA CYS A 87 -3.30 -0.02 8.51
C CYS A 87 -4.38 -0.15 9.61
N LEU A 88 -4.03 -0.73 10.76
CA LEU A 88 -4.98 -0.91 11.86
C LEU A 88 -5.49 0.44 12.39
N SER A 89 -4.62 1.45 12.47
CA SER A 89 -5.04 2.79 12.91
C SER A 89 -5.99 3.43 11.92
N LEU A 90 -5.76 3.28 10.61
CA LEU A 90 -6.67 3.76 9.57
C LEU A 90 -8.03 3.09 9.66
N GLU A 91 -8.07 1.76 9.77
CA GLU A 91 -9.33 1.01 9.91
C GLU A 91 -10.10 1.41 11.17
N LEU A 92 -9.41 1.58 12.30
CA LEU A 92 -10.02 2.10 13.53
C LEU A 92 -10.59 3.52 13.33
N PHE A 93 -9.87 4.40 12.64
CA PHE A 93 -10.39 5.73 12.33
C PHE A 93 -11.61 5.70 11.40
N GLN A 94 -11.66 4.75 10.45
CA GLN A 94 -12.84 4.53 9.62
C GLN A 94 -14.02 4.03 10.45
N LEU A 95 -13.79 3.16 11.43
CA LEU A 95 -14.80 2.68 12.36
C LEU A 95 -15.43 3.81 13.18
N PHE A 96 -14.63 4.80 13.60
CA PHE A 96 -15.12 5.99 14.32
C PHE A 96 -15.63 7.11 13.39
N GLY A 97 -15.62 6.91 12.07
CA GLY A 97 -16.05 7.92 11.10
C GLY A 97 -15.12 9.13 10.98
N LEU A 98 -13.87 9.02 11.43
CA LEU A 98 -12.87 10.09 11.37
C LEU A 98 -12.23 10.21 9.97
N THR A 99 -12.18 9.12 9.21
CA THR A 99 -11.63 9.06 7.86
C THR A 99 -12.70 8.63 6.86
N ASN A 100 -12.54 9.04 5.59
CA ASN A 100 -13.45 8.59 4.52
C ASN A 100 -13.09 7.16 4.13
N GLY A 101 -13.95 6.20 4.47
CA GLY A 101 -13.75 4.79 4.20
C GLY A 101 -14.84 3.96 4.87
N ARG A 102 -14.78 2.65 4.69
CA ARG A 102 -15.65 1.69 5.39
C ARG A 102 -14.75 0.70 6.08
N PHE A 103 -14.91 0.59 7.40
CA PHE A 103 -14.26 -0.44 8.18
C PHE A 103 -14.49 -1.83 7.56
N ASP A 104 -13.42 -2.52 7.19
CA ASP A 104 -13.47 -3.85 6.59
C ASP A 104 -12.54 -4.83 7.33
N LEU A 105 -13.14 -5.86 7.93
CA LEU A 105 -12.41 -6.93 8.60
C LEU A 105 -11.58 -7.76 7.63
N MET A 106 -11.97 -7.83 6.36
CA MET A 106 -11.21 -8.53 5.32
C MET A 106 -9.88 -7.82 5.06
N ASP A 107 -9.88 -6.49 5.04
CA ASP A 107 -8.68 -5.68 4.83
C ASP A 107 -7.70 -5.87 6.00
N ILE A 108 -8.20 -5.88 7.24
CA ILE A 108 -7.39 -6.23 8.43
C ILE A 108 -6.79 -7.64 8.30
N GLY A 109 -7.61 -8.63 7.95
CA GLY A 109 -7.16 -10.03 7.82
C GLY A 109 -6.07 -10.19 6.77
N ILE A 110 -6.27 -9.62 5.58
CA ILE A 110 -5.31 -9.67 4.48
C ILE A 110 -4.03 -8.89 4.84
N SER A 111 -4.15 -7.73 5.47
CA SER A 111 -3.00 -6.93 5.91
C SER A 111 -2.16 -7.67 6.95
N ILE A 112 -2.78 -8.37 7.91
CA ILE A 112 -2.05 -9.22 8.88
C ILE A 112 -1.34 -10.37 8.17
N ILE A 113 -2.01 -11.08 7.26
CA ILE A 113 -1.42 -12.19 6.52
C ILE A 113 -0.17 -11.70 5.77
N PHE A 114 -0.31 -10.65 4.95
CA PHE A 114 0.78 -10.15 4.13
C PHE A 114 1.93 -9.55 4.96
N TRP A 115 1.62 -8.96 6.11
CA TRP A 115 2.63 -8.54 7.08
C TRP A 115 3.44 -9.73 7.62
N ILE A 116 2.76 -10.81 8.06
CA ILE A 116 3.40 -12.05 8.51
C ILE A 116 4.29 -12.63 7.40
N LEU A 117 3.81 -12.67 6.15
CA LEU A 117 4.60 -13.14 5.01
C LEU A 117 5.90 -12.32 4.87
N GLY A 118 5.81 -10.98 4.96
CA GLY A 118 6.97 -10.08 4.89
C GLY A 118 7.97 -10.27 6.03
N CYS A 119 7.48 -10.55 7.23
CA CYS A 119 8.30 -10.81 8.42
C CYS A 119 9.06 -12.13 8.34
N TYR A 120 8.40 -13.22 7.94
CA TYR A 120 8.91 -14.57 8.17
C TYR A 120 9.35 -15.32 6.92
N ILE A 121 8.72 -15.09 5.77
CA ILE A 121 9.03 -15.86 4.55
C ILE A 121 10.29 -15.32 3.86
N PHE A 122 10.43 -14.00 3.79
CA PHE A 122 11.54 -13.36 3.10
C PHE A 122 12.73 -13.16 4.04
N THR A 123 13.30 -14.27 4.53
CA THR A 123 14.38 -14.23 5.51
C THR A 123 15.73 -13.93 4.86
N ASP A 124 15.97 -12.67 4.57
CA ASP A 124 17.34 -12.19 4.34
C ASP A 124 18.01 -11.88 5.68
N ARG A 125 19.28 -12.31 5.80
CA ARG A 125 20.19 -11.95 6.91
C ARG A 125 20.65 -10.51 6.77
N LEU A 126 19.71 -9.57 6.80
CA LEU A 126 20.01 -8.14 6.77
C LEU A 126 20.39 -7.69 8.19
N GLU A 127 21.60 -7.16 8.34
CA GLU A 127 21.97 -6.43 9.55
C GLU A 127 21.06 -5.22 9.69
N LYS A 128 20.39 -5.10 10.84
CA LYS A 128 19.48 -3.99 11.10
C LYS A 128 20.26 -2.70 11.32
N GLN A 129 19.85 -1.65 10.63
CA GLN A 129 20.48 -0.32 10.68
C GLN A 129 19.49 0.73 11.19
N GLU A 130 19.99 1.79 11.79
CA GLU A 130 19.14 2.90 12.20
C GLU A 130 18.70 3.67 10.94
N ILE A 131 17.39 3.93 10.77
CA ILE A 131 16.88 4.55 9.54
C ILE A 131 17.54 5.89 9.23
N PHE A 132 17.93 6.65 10.27
CA PHE A 132 18.58 7.95 10.12
C PHE A 132 20.04 7.86 9.67
N SER A 133 20.72 6.74 9.86
CA SER A 133 22.14 6.56 9.50
C SER A 133 22.36 6.01 8.08
N VAL A 134 21.31 5.55 7.41
CA VAL A 134 21.37 4.87 6.10
C VAL A 134 21.67 5.88 4.97
N PRO A 135 22.16 5.46 3.78
CA PRO A 135 22.22 6.31 2.60
C PRO A 135 20.85 6.81 2.14
N ILE A 136 20.80 8.00 1.54
CA ILE A 136 19.54 8.67 1.20
C ILE A 136 18.67 7.89 0.20
N SER A 137 19.28 7.17 -0.75
CA SER A 137 18.56 6.39 -1.78
C SER A 137 17.68 5.30 -1.16
N LYS A 138 18.21 4.55 -0.21
CA LYS A 138 17.44 3.47 0.45
C LYS A 138 16.36 4.03 1.39
N LYS A 139 16.61 5.18 2.04
CA LYS A 139 15.58 5.90 2.81
C LYS A 139 14.44 6.36 1.89
N ILE A 140 14.75 6.90 0.72
CA ILE A 140 13.77 7.35 -0.26
C ILE A 140 12.89 6.19 -0.71
N VAL A 141 13.44 5.00 -0.96
CA VAL A 141 12.64 3.82 -1.34
C VAL A 141 11.71 3.39 -0.21
N CYS A 142 12.21 3.33 1.03
CA CYS A 142 11.40 2.99 2.20
C CYS A 142 10.27 4.02 2.41
N LEU A 143 10.61 5.30 2.53
CA LEU A 143 9.64 6.39 2.73
C LEU A 143 8.68 6.52 1.55
N GLY A 144 9.17 6.41 0.32
CA GLY A 144 8.38 6.44 -0.90
C GLY A 144 7.30 5.36 -0.92
N SER A 145 7.59 4.19 -0.35
CA SER A 145 6.61 3.10 -0.21
C SER A 145 5.43 3.46 0.70
N TYR A 146 5.63 4.34 1.69
CA TYR A 146 4.56 4.90 2.51
C TYR A 146 3.80 6.04 1.81
N PHE A 147 4.44 6.77 0.90
CA PHE A 147 3.76 7.85 0.16
C PHE A 147 2.87 7.33 -0.98
N ILE A 148 3.11 6.13 -1.50
CA ILE A 148 2.32 5.55 -2.60
C ILE A 148 0.83 5.38 -2.24
N VAL A 149 0.51 5.28 -0.95
CA VAL A 149 -0.88 5.31 -0.42
C VAL A 149 -1.64 6.52 -0.88
N TYR A 150 -0.96 7.66 -0.91
CA TYR A 150 -1.57 8.90 -1.30
C TYR A 150 -2.02 8.86 -2.77
N LEU A 151 -1.33 8.10 -3.63
CA LEU A 151 -1.75 7.93 -5.03
C LEU A 151 -3.06 7.15 -5.15
N ALA A 152 -3.37 6.29 -4.18
CA ALA A 152 -4.63 5.57 -4.08
C ALA A 152 -5.77 6.41 -3.47
N HIS A 153 -5.48 7.62 -2.96
CA HIS A 153 -6.49 8.49 -2.37
C HIS A 153 -7.53 8.91 -3.41
N VAL A 154 -8.81 8.87 -3.02
CA VAL A 154 -9.94 9.30 -3.84
C VAL A 154 -10.16 10.80 -3.66
N LEU A 155 -10.04 11.56 -4.74
CA LEU A 155 -10.36 12.99 -4.75
C LEU A 155 -11.88 13.16 -4.60
N LYS A 156 -12.27 14.10 -3.72
CA LYS A 156 -13.69 14.47 -3.53
C LYS A 156 -14.19 15.28 -4.70
#